data_AF-A0A7V3DIL6-F1
#
_entry.id   AF-A0A7V3DIL6-F1
#
_cell.length_a   1.000
_cell.length_b   1.000
_cell.length_c   1.000
_cell.angle_alpha   90.00
_cell.angle_beta   90.00
_cell.angle_gamma   90.00
#
_symmetry.space_group_name_H-M   'P 1'
#
loop_
_entity.id
_entity.type
_entity.pdbx_description
1 polymer ?
#
loop_
_entity_poly.entity_id
_entity_poly.type
_entity_poly.pdbx_seq_one_letter_code
_entity_poly.pdbx_strand_id
1 'polypeptide(L)'
;MSLCQPDSIKSCGACCGLYNWQDHGRETLVRLLRGRTTLFWSLGQDLELEAYSLAAKDLTPGRKLLDDIYNCEFLGFLDKEEKRVGCLLHPSVNNGRDLRDSSFYGPGLCAAHVCPSHEHLTETEKLSVIGALDDWYLYGLVVTDIDLVKEFSRHAQDRLGDVICPDCLHDEGVRAALRAFFELKLGWRFASAEPRLGKYYFTHSEYRVARIDYEKRWRIRPSRFDRILVSLSSEFQTEAELREAEALIEEKLRRFVQAYQKSRCLTPDLA
;
A
#
# COMPACT_ATOMS: atom_id res chain seq x y z
N MET A 1 2.54 -7.56 16.00
CA MET A 1 2.99 -6.31 15.34
C MET A 1 1.80 -5.72 14.57
N SER A 2 1.57 -4.40 14.61
CA SER A 2 0.49 -3.78 13.82
C SER A 2 1.00 -3.47 12.41
N LEU A 3 0.24 -3.80 11.36
CA LEU A 3 0.58 -3.41 9.99
C LEU A 3 0.35 -1.91 9.75
N CYS A 4 -0.47 -1.24 10.56
CA CYS A 4 -0.71 0.19 10.42
C CYS A 4 0.47 1.03 10.91
N GLN A 5 1.16 0.57 11.95
CA GLN A 5 2.30 1.24 12.58
C GLN A 5 3.37 0.19 12.93
N PRO A 6 4.05 -0.41 11.93
CA PRO A 6 4.94 -1.55 12.16
C PRO A 6 6.22 -1.16 12.90
N ASP A 7 6.70 0.08 12.73
CA ASP A 7 7.93 0.60 13.33
C ASP A 7 7.93 2.15 13.38
N SER A 8 9.11 2.74 13.62
CA SER A 8 9.31 4.18 13.74
C SER A 8 9.54 4.91 12.42
N ILE A 9 9.69 4.22 11.29
CA ILE A 9 10.04 4.82 9.99
C ILE A 9 8.91 4.79 8.98
N LYS A 10 7.88 3.97 9.17
CA LYS A 10 6.74 3.86 8.24
C LYS A 10 5.43 3.51 8.93
N SER A 11 4.36 3.65 8.16
CA SER A 11 2.98 3.44 8.60
C SER A 11 2.04 3.37 7.41
N CYS A 12 0.82 2.89 7.60
CA CYS A 12 -0.22 2.89 6.58
C CYS A 12 -1.45 3.69 7.02
N GLY A 13 -2.01 4.48 6.11
CA GLY A 13 -3.25 5.26 6.31
C GLY A 13 -4.44 4.77 5.49
N ALA A 14 -4.37 3.58 4.87
CA ALA A 14 -5.36 3.11 3.91
C ALA A 14 -6.78 3.00 4.49
N CYS A 15 -6.92 2.42 5.69
CA CYS A 15 -8.22 2.27 6.36
C CYS A 15 -8.84 3.61 6.77
N CYS A 16 -8.05 4.68 6.82
CA CYS A 16 -8.52 6.05 7.02
C CYS A 16 -8.86 6.76 5.69
N GLY A 17 -8.83 6.03 4.57
CA GLY A 17 -9.16 6.53 3.24
C GLY A 17 -8.02 7.30 2.55
N LEU A 18 -6.76 7.12 2.94
CA LEU A 18 -5.64 7.89 2.37
C LEU A 18 -5.53 7.76 0.85
N TYR A 19 -5.77 6.57 0.31
CA TYR A 19 -5.65 6.28 -1.12
C TYR A 19 -6.99 6.38 -1.87
N ASN A 20 -8.09 6.76 -1.18
CA ASN A 20 -9.42 6.88 -1.78
C ASN A 20 -9.64 8.27 -2.41
N TRP A 21 -8.78 8.63 -3.35
CA TRP A 21 -8.84 9.88 -4.12
C TRP A 21 -8.51 9.61 -5.58
N GLN A 22 -9.18 10.31 -6.51
CA GLN A 22 -8.86 10.20 -7.93
C GLN A 22 -7.39 10.51 -8.20
N ASP A 23 -6.87 11.58 -7.57
CA ASP A 23 -5.45 11.82 -7.45
C ASP A 23 -4.96 11.42 -6.06
N HIS A 24 -4.41 10.20 -5.98
CA HIS A 24 -3.70 9.67 -4.81
C HIS A 24 -2.19 9.61 -5.06
N GLY A 25 -1.68 10.45 -5.96
CA GLY A 25 -0.25 10.61 -6.20
C GLY A 25 0.47 11.07 -4.93
N ARG A 26 1.72 10.62 -4.76
CA ARG A 26 2.52 10.89 -3.56
C ARG A 26 2.55 12.37 -3.18
N GLU A 27 2.85 13.24 -4.14
CA GLU A 27 2.95 14.69 -3.89
C GLU A 27 1.61 15.29 -3.42
N THR A 28 0.51 14.87 -4.03
CA THR A 28 -0.84 15.30 -3.67
C THR A 28 -1.18 14.86 -2.24
N LEU A 29 -0.89 13.62 -1.89
CA LEU A 29 -1.11 13.12 -0.53
C LEU A 29 -0.20 13.78 0.50
N VAL A 30 1.06 14.09 0.16
CA VAL A 30 1.95 14.86 1.03
C VAL A 30 1.36 16.25 1.31
N ARG A 31 0.85 16.95 0.28
CA ARG A 31 0.20 18.26 0.48
C ARG A 31 -1.03 18.15 1.39
N LEU A 32 -1.88 17.15 1.16
CA LEU A 32 -3.06 16.89 2.00
C LEU A 32 -2.68 16.65 3.47
N LEU A 33 -1.77 15.70 3.71
CA LEU A 33 -1.35 15.29 5.05
C LEU A 33 -0.66 16.45 5.78
N ARG A 34 0.26 17.16 5.11
CA ARG A 34 0.95 18.32 5.68
C ARG A 34 -0.01 19.45 6.02
N GLY A 35 -0.94 19.76 5.11
CA GLY A 35 -1.95 20.79 5.32
C GLY A 35 -2.81 20.49 6.55
N ARG A 36 -3.33 19.26 6.65
CA ARG A 36 -4.12 18.80 7.81
C ARG A 36 -3.34 18.86 9.10
N THR A 37 -2.10 18.36 9.08
CA THR A 37 -1.21 18.37 10.25
C THR A 37 -0.93 19.79 10.72
N THR A 38 -0.60 20.70 9.80
CA THR A 38 -0.31 22.10 10.11
C THR A 38 -1.54 22.81 10.68
N LEU A 39 -2.69 22.62 10.04
CA LEU A 39 -3.95 23.17 10.50
C LEU A 39 -4.29 22.68 11.91
N PHE A 40 -4.21 21.37 12.15
CA PHE A 40 -4.51 20.77 13.45
C PHE A 40 -3.66 21.37 14.58
N TRP A 41 -2.34 21.46 14.37
CA TRP A 41 -1.44 21.99 15.39
C TRP A 41 -1.50 23.51 15.55
N SER A 42 -1.98 24.24 14.53
CA SER A 42 -2.18 25.69 14.61
C SER A 42 -3.27 26.10 15.60
N LEU A 43 -4.21 25.20 15.92
CA LEU A 43 -5.30 25.44 16.88
C LEU A 43 -4.83 25.44 18.34
N GLY A 44 -3.61 24.96 18.62
CA GLY A 44 -3.05 25.02 19.97
C GLY A 44 -3.81 24.17 21.00
N GLN A 45 -3.98 24.70 22.22
CA GLN A 45 -4.67 23.98 23.30
C GLN A 45 -6.19 24.09 23.23
N ASP A 46 -6.70 25.13 22.57
CA ASP A 46 -8.12 25.38 22.35
C ASP A 46 -8.57 24.66 21.06
N LEU A 47 -8.43 23.34 21.05
CA LEU A 47 -8.78 22.49 19.91
C LEU A 47 -10.29 22.56 19.63
N GLU A 48 -10.72 23.54 18.84
CA GLU A 48 -12.05 23.57 18.24
C GLU A 48 -12.10 22.54 17.08
N LEU A 49 -12.27 21.27 17.44
CA LEU A 49 -12.21 20.15 16.49
C LEU A 49 -13.31 20.23 15.41
N GLU A 50 -14.43 20.86 15.69
CA GLU A 50 -15.48 21.13 14.70
C GLU A 50 -15.01 22.15 13.65
N ALA A 51 -14.35 23.22 14.09
CA ALA A 51 -13.77 24.23 13.21
C ALA A 51 -12.62 23.62 12.37
N TYR A 52 -11.80 22.77 12.99
CA TYR A 52 -10.81 21.95 12.27
C TYR A 52 -11.48 21.12 11.17
N SER A 53 -12.50 20.32 11.52
CA SER A 53 -13.14 19.40 10.58
C SER A 53 -13.79 20.14 9.42
N LEU A 54 -14.32 21.35 9.64
CA LEU A 54 -14.84 22.17 8.57
C LEU A 54 -13.72 22.65 7.63
N ALA A 55 -12.66 23.25 8.18
CA ALA A 55 -11.55 23.78 7.38
C ALA A 55 -10.72 22.67 6.69
N ALA A 56 -10.58 21.50 7.31
CA ALA A 56 -9.83 20.37 6.75
C ALA A 56 -10.50 19.75 5.50
N LYS A 57 -11.80 20.02 5.26
CA LYS A 57 -12.50 19.63 4.02
C LYS A 57 -12.00 20.42 2.82
N ASP A 58 -11.62 21.67 3.00
CA ASP A 58 -11.11 22.53 1.93
C ASP A 58 -9.71 22.11 1.47
N LEU A 59 -9.01 21.29 2.26
CA LEU A 59 -7.72 20.71 1.92
C LEU A 59 -7.83 19.44 1.06
N THR A 60 -9.04 18.94 0.80
CA THR A 60 -9.21 17.66 0.08
C THR A 60 -8.67 17.74 -1.35
N PRO A 61 -8.00 16.69 -1.85
CA PRO A 61 -7.29 16.74 -3.13
C PRO A 61 -8.21 16.63 -4.36
N GLY A 62 -9.52 16.47 -4.15
CA GLY A 62 -10.50 16.35 -5.21
C GLY A 62 -11.57 15.32 -4.90
N ARG A 63 -12.05 14.63 -5.94
CA ARG A 63 -13.12 13.62 -5.83
C ARG A 63 -12.58 12.30 -5.27
N LYS A 64 -13.41 11.62 -4.49
CA LYS A 64 -13.17 10.25 -4.04
C LYS A 64 -13.20 9.26 -5.20
N LEU A 65 -12.57 8.11 -5.01
CA LEU A 65 -12.77 6.94 -5.90
C LEU A 65 -14.07 6.22 -5.55
N LEU A 66 -14.33 6.06 -4.25
CA LEU A 66 -15.46 5.34 -3.70
C LEU A 66 -16.13 6.21 -2.63
N ASP A 67 -17.40 6.58 -2.86
CA ASP A 67 -18.12 7.51 -1.98
C ASP A 67 -18.43 6.91 -0.60
N ASP A 68 -18.69 5.60 -0.55
CA ASP A 68 -18.96 4.85 0.70
C ASP A 68 -17.72 4.73 1.59
N ILE A 69 -16.52 4.87 1.02
CA ILE A 69 -15.29 4.90 1.82
C ILE A 69 -15.14 6.31 2.40
N TYR A 70 -15.20 6.38 3.73
CA TYR A 70 -14.94 7.61 4.46
C TYR A 70 -13.44 7.96 4.41
N ASN A 71 -13.14 9.24 4.11
CA ASN A 71 -11.78 9.77 4.13
C ASN A 71 -11.64 10.62 5.38
N CYS A 72 -11.02 10.07 6.42
CA CYS A 72 -10.88 10.73 7.72
C CYS A 72 -10.06 12.02 7.59
N GLU A 73 -10.62 13.13 8.02
CA GLU A 73 -10.02 14.47 8.04
C GLU A 73 -8.91 14.60 9.08
N PHE A 74 -8.89 13.73 10.08
CA PHE A 74 -7.88 13.69 11.13
C PHE A 74 -6.66 12.82 10.78
N LEU A 75 -6.56 12.32 9.54
CA LEU A 75 -5.36 11.65 9.07
C LEU A 75 -4.30 12.70 8.67
N GLY A 76 -3.13 12.65 9.31
CA GLY A 76 -2.00 13.54 9.08
C GLY A 76 -0.65 12.88 9.35
N PHE A 77 0.43 13.66 9.32
CA PHE A 77 1.77 13.23 9.73
C PHE A 77 1.90 13.23 11.26
N LEU A 78 2.56 12.19 11.79
CA LEU A 78 2.75 11.99 13.23
C LEU A 78 4.12 12.46 13.74
N ASP A 79 5.03 12.78 12.82
CA ASP A 79 6.40 13.19 13.09
C ASP A 79 6.81 14.37 12.20
N LYS A 80 7.87 15.07 12.60
CA LYS A 80 8.37 16.27 11.91
C LYS A 80 9.06 15.93 10.60
N GLU A 81 9.60 14.73 10.51
CA GLU A 81 10.29 14.19 9.34
C GLU A 81 9.32 13.68 8.27
N GLU A 82 8.01 13.71 8.54
CA GLU A 82 6.93 13.27 7.65
C GLU A 82 7.07 11.80 7.18
N LYS A 83 7.61 10.95 8.06
CA LYS A 83 7.85 9.53 7.78
C LYS A 83 6.63 8.66 8.08
N ARG A 84 5.84 9.04 9.08
CA ARG A 84 4.67 8.31 9.54
C ARG A 84 3.41 9.15 9.44
N VAL A 85 2.35 8.48 9.02
CA VAL A 85 0.98 8.98 8.92
C VAL A 85 0.12 8.27 9.95
N GLY A 86 -0.92 8.95 10.42
CA GLY A 86 -1.90 8.36 11.32
C GLY A 86 -2.87 9.38 11.88
N CYS A 87 -3.60 8.96 12.90
CA CYS A 87 -4.67 9.76 13.49
C CYS A 87 -4.11 10.86 14.40
N LEU A 88 -4.37 12.12 14.04
CA LEU A 88 -4.01 13.30 14.83
C LEU A 88 -4.78 13.41 16.15
N LEU A 89 -5.89 12.69 16.30
CA LEU A 89 -6.68 12.60 17.53
C LEU A 89 -6.20 11.48 18.48
N HIS A 90 -5.25 10.65 18.05
CA HIS A 90 -4.86 9.47 18.80
C HIS A 90 -4.15 9.87 20.11
N PRO A 91 -4.39 9.16 21.23
CA PRO A 91 -3.77 9.49 22.53
C PRO A 91 -2.23 9.47 22.50
N SER A 92 -1.62 8.69 21.60
CA SER A 92 -0.16 8.64 21.45
C SER A 92 0.47 9.95 20.98
N VAL A 93 -0.31 10.87 20.39
CA VAL A 93 0.16 12.19 19.96
C VAL A 93 -0.50 13.33 20.73
N ASN A 94 -1.34 13.02 21.73
CA ASN A 94 -2.11 14.00 22.50
C ASN A 94 -1.92 13.87 24.03
N ASN A 95 -0.72 13.49 24.47
CA ASN A 95 -0.39 13.32 25.89
C ASN A 95 -1.35 12.35 26.63
N GLY A 96 -1.76 11.27 25.96
CA GLY A 96 -2.67 10.27 26.50
C GLY A 96 -4.16 10.64 26.43
N ARG A 97 -4.52 11.87 26.03
CA ARG A 97 -5.92 12.25 25.81
C ARG A 97 -6.42 11.64 24.51
N ASP A 98 -7.43 10.79 24.59
CA ASP A 98 -8.08 10.25 23.40
C ASP A 98 -9.13 11.24 22.90
N LEU A 99 -8.90 11.78 21.69
CA LEU A 99 -9.78 12.77 21.09
C LEU A 99 -10.63 12.16 19.97
N ARG A 100 -10.58 10.84 19.78
CA ARG A 100 -11.19 10.16 18.62
C ARG A 100 -12.71 10.21 18.60
N ASP A 101 -13.36 10.56 19.71
CA ASP A 101 -14.81 10.79 19.75
C ASP A 101 -15.28 11.88 18.78
N SER A 102 -14.39 12.78 18.37
CA SER A 102 -14.66 13.81 17.35
C SER A 102 -14.55 13.30 15.91
N SER A 103 -14.12 12.06 15.69
CA SER A 103 -14.04 11.46 14.35
C SER A 103 -15.27 10.62 14.03
N PHE A 104 -15.61 10.48 12.76
CA PHE A 104 -16.72 9.64 12.29
C PHE A 104 -16.65 8.19 12.81
N TYR A 105 -15.45 7.60 12.85
CA TYR A 105 -15.27 6.22 13.32
C TYR A 105 -15.34 6.10 14.84
N GLY A 106 -15.00 7.14 15.59
CA GLY A 106 -14.87 7.06 17.05
C GLY A 106 -13.71 6.16 17.52
N PRO A 107 -13.43 6.12 18.84
CA PRO A 107 -12.36 5.29 19.41
C PRO A 107 -12.67 3.79 19.28
N GLY A 108 -13.94 3.38 19.40
CA GLY A 108 -14.36 1.98 19.38
C GLY A 108 -14.09 1.28 18.04
N LEU A 109 -14.62 1.82 16.93
CA LEU A 109 -14.39 1.23 15.62
C LEU A 109 -12.91 1.31 15.23
N CYS A 110 -12.25 2.44 15.51
CA CYS A 110 -10.82 2.59 15.24
C CYS A 110 -9.96 1.55 15.96
N ALA A 111 -10.25 1.26 17.24
CA ALA A 111 -9.46 0.31 18.03
C ALA A 111 -9.74 -1.16 17.68
N ALA A 112 -10.98 -1.48 17.27
CA ALA A 112 -11.37 -2.83 16.90
C ALA A 112 -11.04 -3.19 15.44
N HIS A 113 -10.69 -2.22 14.59
CA HIS A 113 -10.45 -2.45 13.18
C HIS A 113 -9.14 -3.21 12.92
N VAL A 114 -9.26 -4.34 12.23
CA VAL A 114 -8.15 -5.14 11.72
C VAL A 114 -8.25 -5.15 10.20
N CYS A 115 -7.19 -4.73 9.50
CA CYS A 115 -7.23 -4.70 8.04
C CYS A 115 -7.19 -6.13 7.45
N PRO A 116 -7.77 -6.37 6.26
CA PRO A 116 -7.77 -7.71 5.65
C PRO A 116 -6.37 -8.31 5.47
N SER A 117 -5.34 -7.48 5.29
CA SER A 117 -3.95 -7.95 5.16
C SER A 117 -3.44 -8.63 6.43
N HIS A 118 -3.95 -8.30 7.61
CA HIS A 118 -3.61 -9.01 8.84
C HIS A 118 -4.08 -10.46 8.82
N GLU A 119 -5.26 -10.72 8.27
CA GLU A 119 -5.89 -12.04 8.21
C GLU A 119 -5.37 -12.87 7.06
N HIS A 120 -5.14 -12.25 5.90
CA HIS A 120 -4.82 -12.97 4.67
C HIS A 120 -3.33 -13.16 4.44
N LEU A 121 -2.46 -12.25 4.88
CA LEU A 121 -1.02 -12.41 4.71
C LEU A 121 -0.45 -13.35 5.78
N THR A 122 0.48 -14.22 5.38
CA THR A 122 1.27 -15.01 6.34
C THR A 122 2.29 -14.11 7.06
N GLU A 123 2.87 -14.58 8.16
CA GLU A 123 3.90 -13.81 8.86
C GLU A 123 5.13 -13.54 7.96
N THR A 124 5.58 -14.51 7.16
CA THR A 124 6.66 -14.30 6.19
C THR A 124 6.30 -13.25 5.14
N GLU A 125 5.07 -13.27 4.62
CA GLU A 125 4.59 -12.26 3.67
C GLU A 125 4.57 -10.86 4.30
N LYS A 126 4.11 -10.74 5.55
CA LYS A 126 4.14 -9.47 6.32
C LYS A 126 5.57 -8.98 6.52
N LEU A 127 6.46 -9.85 6.99
CA LEU A 127 7.87 -9.52 7.20
C LEU A 127 8.58 -9.12 5.91
N SER A 128 8.22 -9.73 4.78
CA SER A 128 8.77 -9.35 3.46
C SER A 128 8.43 -7.90 3.11
N VAL A 129 7.17 -7.48 3.33
CA VAL A 129 6.75 -6.09 3.05
C VAL A 129 7.34 -5.11 4.08
N ILE A 130 7.29 -5.44 5.37
CA ILE A 130 7.82 -4.59 6.45
C ILE A 130 9.33 -4.41 6.33
N GLY A 131 10.06 -5.47 6.00
CA GLY A 131 11.50 -5.42 5.80
C GLY A 131 11.89 -4.68 4.53
N ALA A 132 11.17 -4.87 3.42
CA ALA A 132 11.59 -4.30 2.14
C ALA A 132 11.31 -2.81 1.95
N LEU A 133 10.38 -2.21 2.71
CA LEU A 133 9.88 -0.85 2.47
C LEU A 133 10.12 0.04 3.68
N ASP A 134 10.45 1.32 3.44
CA ASP A 134 10.87 2.26 4.50
C ASP A 134 10.11 3.59 4.48
N ASP A 135 9.06 3.70 3.67
CA ASP A 135 8.24 4.91 3.59
C ASP A 135 6.76 4.56 3.65
N TRP A 136 5.96 5.46 4.22
CA TRP A 136 4.51 5.26 4.38
C TRP A 136 3.76 5.07 3.05
N TYR A 137 4.23 5.70 1.96
CA TYR A 137 3.47 5.76 0.71
C TYR A 137 3.50 4.41 0.00
N LEU A 138 4.69 3.92 -0.37
CA LEU A 138 4.82 2.64 -1.04
C LEU A 138 4.44 1.49 -0.10
N TYR A 139 4.80 1.57 1.19
CA TYR A 139 4.38 0.59 2.18
C TYR A 139 2.87 0.44 2.23
N GLY A 140 2.12 1.54 2.35
CA GLY A 140 0.68 1.48 2.43
C GLY A 140 0.03 1.00 1.14
N LEU A 141 0.55 1.37 -0.05
CA LEU A 141 0.07 0.84 -1.34
C LEU A 141 0.27 -0.67 -1.47
N VAL A 142 1.40 -1.20 -0.97
CA VAL A 142 1.77 -2.61 -1.10
C VAL A 142 1.10 -3.47 -0.03
N VAL A 143 1.13 -3.04 1.23
CA VAL A 143 0.61 -3.85 2.35
C VAL A 143 -0.88 -4.09 2.22
N THR A 144 -1.63 -3.19 1.57
CA THR A 144 -3.06 -3.38 1.29
C THR A 144 -3.35 -4.16 0.00
N ASP A 145 -2.35 -4.42 -0.83
CA ASP A 145 -2.51 -5.21 -2.06
C ASP A 145 -2.11 -6.67 -1.80
N ILE A 146 -3.03 -7.40 -1.17
CA ILE A 146 -2.84 -8.81 -0.79
C ILE A 146 -2.46 -9.67 -2.00
N ASP A 147 -3.10 -9.45 -3.15
CA ASP A 147 -2.84 -10.22 -4.36
C ASP A 147 -1.41 -9.99 -4.86
N LEU A 148 -0.91 -8.75 -4.86
CA LEU A 148 0.47 -8.47 -5.25
C LEU A 148 1.48 -9.22 -4.37
N VAL A 149 1.31 -9.15 -3.04
CA VAL A 149 2.23 -9.76 -2.07
C VAL A 149 2.19 -11.29 -2.17
N LYS A 150 0.99 -11.87 -2.27
CA LYS A 150 0.82 -13.32 -2.39
C LYS A 150 1.36 -13.86 -3.70
N GLU A 151 1.09 -13.20 -4.81
CA GLU A 151 1.53 -13.69 -6.13
C GLU A 151 3.03 -13.51 -6.31
N PHE A 152 3.63 -12.46 -5.77
CA PHE A 152 5.08 -12.37 -5.65
C PHE A 152 5.63 -13.59 -4.91
N SER A 153 5.13 -13.85 -3.71
CA SER A 153 5.63 -14.94 -2.85
C SER A 153 5.46 -16.30 -3.51
N ARG A 154 4.29 -16.56 -4.10
CA ARG A 154 4.01 -17.78 -4.88
C ARG A 154 5.01 -17.94 -6.02
N HIS A 155 5.17 -16.93 -6.86
CA HIS A 155 6.07 -17.02 -8.01
C HIS A 155 7.55 -17.15 -7.63
N ALA A 156 7.97 -16.53 -6.54
CA ALA A 156 9.31 -16.68 -6.00
C ALA A 156 9.54 -18.10 -5.46
N GLN A 157 8.62 -18.61 -4.64
CA GLN A 157 8.68 -19.96 -4.06
C GLN A 157 8.63 -21.05 -5.13
N ASP A 158 7.77 -20.90 -6.15
CA ASP A 158 7.68 -21.82 -7.29
C ASP A 158 9.04 -21.95 -8.02
N ARG A 159 9.82 -20.86 -8.09
CA ARG A 159 11.15 -20.84 -8.71
C ARG A 159 12.25 -21.37 -7.79
N LEU A 160 12.11 -21.13 -6.49
CA LEU A 160 13.02 -21.64 -5.46
C LEU A 160 12.84 -23.14 -5.21
N GLY A 161 11.64 -23.67 -5.48
CA GLY A 161 11.26 -25.03 -5.10
C GLY A 161 11.09 -25.20 -3.59
N ASP A 162 10.93 -24.11 -2.85
CA ASP A 162 10.89 -24.07 -1.38
C ASP A 162 10.14 -22.83 -0.90
N VAL A 163 9.79 -22.80 0.39
CA VAL A 163 9.21 -21.62 1.06
C VAL A 163 10.28 -20.56 1.30
N ILE A 164 9.86 -19.28 1.33
CA ILE A 164 10.75 -18.19 1.70
C ILE A 164 11.05 -18.30 3.21
N CYS A 165 12.35 -18.43 3.53
CA CYS A 165 12.86 -18.40 4.89
C CYS A 165 12.89 -16.96 5.41
N PRO A 166 12.24 -16.67 6.56
CA PRO A 166 12.25 -15.33 7.16
C PRO A 166 13.65 -14.78 7.42
N ASP A 167 14.63 -15.62 7.80
CA ASP A 167 15.97 -15.15 8.14
C ASP A 167 16.71 -14.55 6.94
N CYS A 168 16.46 -15.07 5.74
CA CYS A 168 17.01 -14.53 4.50
C CYS A 168 16.46 -13.13 4.17
N LEU A 169 15.34 -12.71 4.77
CA LEU A 169 14.77 -11.37 4.57
C LEU A 169 15.56 -10.28 5.30
N HIS A 170 16.53 -10.64 6.15
CA HIS A 170 17.44 -9.69 6.77
C HIS A 170 18.59 -9.26 5.84
N ASP A 171 18.87 -10.02 4.78
CA ASP A 171 19.90 -9.69 3.81
C ASP A 171 19.51 -8.45 2.98
N GLU A 172 20.43 -7.49 2.88
CA GLU A 172 20.17 -6.22 2.19
C GLU A 172 19.96 -6.41 0.68
N GLY A 173 20.65 -7.37 0.06
CA GLY A 173 20.45 -7.71 -1.35
C GLY A 173 19.06 -8.29 -1.62
N VAL A 174 18.56 -9.14 -0.72
CA VAL A 174 17.20 -9.68 -0.76
C VAL A 174 16.17 -8.57 -0.58
N ARG A 175 16.34 -7.71 0.42
CA ARG A 175 15.45 -6.56 0.67
C ARG A 175 15.42 -5.57 -0.49
N ALA A 176 16.58 -5.27 -1.07
CA ALA A 176 16.69 -4.41 -2.24
C ALA A 176 15.97 -5.01 -3.46
N ALA A 177 16.09 -6.32 -3.69
CA ALA A 177 15.38 -6.99 -4.78
C ALA A 177 13.86 -7.00 -4.58
N LEU A 178 13.39 -7.22 -3.34
CA LEU A 178 11.98 -7.10 -2.96
C LEU A 178 11.46 -5.69 -3.20
N ARG A 179 12.18 -4.68 -2.70
CA ARG A 179 11.84 -3.27 -2.90
C ARG A 179 11.70 -2.95 -4.38
N ALA A 180 12.67 -3.36 -5.19
CA ALA A 180 12.68 -3.13 -6.63
C ALA A 180 11.49 -3.78 -7.37
N PHE A 181 10.91 -4.85 -6.83
CA PHE A 181 9.66 -5.43 -7.32
C PHE A 181 8.46 -4.58 -6.90
N PHE A 182 8.38 -4.20 -5.62
CA PHE A 182 7.27 -3.39 -5.11
C PHE A 182 7.22 -1.98 -5.71
N GLU A 183 8.37 -1.39 -6.03
CA GLU A 183 8.50 -0.10 -6.73
C GLU A 183 7.82 -0.07 -8.11
N LEU A 184 7.48 -1.23 -8.69
CA LEU A 184 6.61 -1.27 -9.88
C LEU A 184 5.31 -0.49 -9.65
N LYS A 185 4.79 -0.42 -8.41
CA LYS A 185 3.62 0.39 -8.05
C LYS A 185 3.78 1.90 -8.24
N LEU A 186 5.01 2.43 -8.25
CA LEU A 186 5.26 3.87 -8.32
C LEU A 186 5.31 4.42 -9.74
N GLY A 187 5.70 3.59 -10.70
CA GLY A 187 6.01 4.03 -12.07
C GLY A 187 5.71 2.97 -13.12
N TRP A 188 4.61 2.24 -12.96
CA TRP A 188 4.20 1.24 -13.93
C TRP A 188 3.77 1.90 -15.24
N ARG A 189 4.61 1.82 -16.27
CA ARG A 189 4.36 2.46 -17.57
C ARG A 189 3.13 1.95 -18.32
N PHE A 190 2.61 0.79 -17.94
CA PHE A 190 1.39 0.22 -18.52
C PHE A 190 0.17 0.44 -17.62
N ALA A 191 0.27 1.33 -16.64
CA ALA A 191 -0.87 1.67 -15.79
C ALA A 191 -1.97 2.31 -16.64
N SER A 192 -3.21 1.88 -16.41
CA SER A 192 -4.41 2.49 -16.98
C SER A 192 -4.51 3.95 -16.57
N ALA A 193 -5.08 4.78 -17.46
CA ALA A 193 -5.39 6.16 -17.15
C ALA A 193 -6.54 6.29 -16.12
N GLU A 194 -7.35 5.23 -15.95
CA GLU A 194 -8.40 5.20 -14.94
C GLU A 194 -7.79 4.96 -13.55
N PRO A 195 -7.99 5.87 -12.58
CA PRO A 195 -7.45 5.68 -11.24
C PRO A 195 -8.19 4.55 -10.52
N ARG A 196 -7.44 3.69 -9.83
CA ARG A 196 -7.96 2.49 -9.14
C ARG A 196 -7.50 2.44 -7.70
N LEU A 197 -8.31 1.81 -6.85
CA LEU A 197 -7.92 1.42 -5.51
C LEU A 197 -7.56 -0.08 -5.53
N GLY A 198 -6.29 -0.38 -5.77
CA GLY A 198 -5.86 -1.76 -6.04
C GLY A 198 -6.55 -2.32 -7.29
N LYS A 199 -7.22 -3.46 -7.16
CA LYS A 199 -8.00 -4.08 -8.26
C LYS A 199 -9.40 -3.50 -8.45
N TYR A 200 -9.84 -2.58 -7.60
CA TYR A 200 -11.19 -2.05 -7.64
C TYR A 200 -11.25 -0.75 -8.42
N TYR A 201 -12.22 -0.66 -9.32
CA TYR A 201 -12.58 0.57 -10.02
C TYR A 201 -14.10 0.76 -9.99
N PHE A 202 -14.53 2.00 -10.22
CA PHE A 202 -15.91 2.42 -10.00
C PHE A 202 -16.55 2.93 -11.28
N THR A 203 -17.70 2.39 -11.62
CA THR A 203 -18.51 2.84 -12.77
C THR A 203 -19.97 2.95 -12.35
N HIS A 204 -20.60 4.11 -12.55
CA HIS A 204 -22.05 4.30 -12.41
C HIS A 204 -22.68 3.69 -11.13
N SER A 205 -22.05 3.92 -9.97
CA SER A 205 -22.56 3.43 -8.67
C SER A 205 -22.37 1.94 -8.40
N GLU A 206 -21.59 1.23 -9.21
CA GLU A 206 -21.27 -0.20 -9.01
C GLU A 206 -19.77 -0.44 -8.81
N TYR A 207 -19.46 -1.30 -7.83
CA TYR A 207 -18.14 -1.83 -7.56
C TYR A 207 -17.75 -2.88 -8.59
N ARG A 208 -16.60 -2.71 -9.25
CA ARG A 208 -16.07 -3.70 -10.21
C ARG A 208 -14.64 -4.08 -9.89
N VAL A 209 -14.33 -5.35 -10.15
CA VAL A 209 -12.97 -5.87 -10.11
C VAL A 209 -12.38 -5.75 -11.51
N ALA A 210 -11.24 -5.10 -11.63
CA ALA A 210 -10.49 -4.95 -12.86
C ALA A 210 -10.13 -6.33 -13.42
N ARG A 211 -10.24 -6.46 -14.74
CA ARG A 211 -9.89 -7.66 -15.49
C ARG A 211 -9.18 -7.25 -16.77
N ILE A 212 -8.24 -8.07 -17.21
CA ILE A 212 -7.58 -7.93 -18.49
C ILE A 212 -8.22 -8.94 -19.44
N ASP A 213 -8.80 -8.47 -20.54
CA ASP A 213 -9.54 -9.31 -21.49
C ASP A 213 -8.62 -9.95 -22.55
N TYR A 214 -7.80 -10.93 -22.16
CA TYR A 214 -6.82 -11.58 -23.05
C TYR A 214 -7.44 -12.26 -24.28
N GLU A 215 -8.47 -13.09 -24.06
CA GLU A 215 -9.08 -13.90 -25.13
C GLU A 215 -9.78 -13.02 -26.17
N LYS A 216 -10.53 -12.02 -25.71
CA LYS A 216 -11.26 -11.12 -26.62
C LYS A 216 -10.33 -10.21 -27.41
N ARG A 217 -9.23 -9.73 -26.80
CA ARG A 217 -8.32 -8.77 -27.43
C ARG A 217 -7.31 -9.46 -28.35
N TRP A 218 -6.73 -10.58 -27.94
CA TRP A 218 -5.61 -11.21 -28.66
C TRP A 218 -5.76 -12.72 -28.88
N ARG A 219 -6.86 -13.34 -28.44
CA ARG A 219 -7.10 -14.80 -28.55
C ARG A 219 -6.00 -15.64 -27.90
N ILE A 220 -5.49 -15.14 -26.76
CA ILE A 220 -4.47 -15.82 -25.95
C ILE A 220 -5.02 -16.16 -24.58
N ARG A 221 -4.39 -17.16 -23.95
CA ARG A 221 -4.67 -17.51 -22.55
C ARG A 221 -4.23 -16.37 -21.62
N PRO A 222 -4.88 -16.23 -20.45
CA PRO A 222 -4.45 -15.29 -19.43
C PRO A 222 -2.96 -15.43 -19.09
N SER A 223 -2.31 -14.29 -18.85
CA SER A 223 -0.92 -14.27 -18.40
C SER A 223 -0.76 -15.07 -17.11
N ARG A 224 0.39 -15.73 -16.95
CA ARG A 224 0.76 -16.34 -15.66
C ARG A 224 0.92 -15.30 -14.54
N PHE A 225 1.08 -14.03 -14.91
CA PHE A 225 1.22 -12.88 -14.00
C PHE A 225 -0.07 -12.07 -13.89
N ASP A 226 -1.21 -12.60 -14.33
CA ASP A 226 -2.48 -11.86 -14.42
C ASP A 226 -2.81 -11.05 -13.16
N ARG A 227 -2.75 -11.68 -11.99
CA ARG A 227 -3.04 -11.01 -10.72
C ARG A 227 -2.05 -9.89 -10.39
N ILE A 228 -0.76 -10.07 -10.68
CA ILE A 228 0.25 -9.00 -10.54
C ILE A 228 -0.07 -7.85 -11.49
N LEU A 229 -0.38 -8.16 -12.76
CA LEU A 229 -0.74 -7.18 -13.77
C LEU A 229 -1.98 -6.37 -13.37
N VAL A 230 -3.02 -7.03 -12.84
CA VAL A 230 -4.22 -6.39 -12.32
C VAL A 230 -3.90 -5.49 -11.12
N SER A 231 -3.09 -5.95 -10.17
CA SER A 231 -2.62 -5.16 -9.02
C SER A 231 -1.82 -3.92 -9.44
N LEU A 232 -1.06 -4.00 -10.52
CA LEU A 232 -0.34 -2.86 -11.11
C LEU A 232 -1.26 -1.95 -11.96
N SER A 233 -2.57 -2.17 -11.93
CA SER A 233 -3.56 -1.44 -12.72
C SER A 233 -3.27 -1.46 -14.22
N SER A 234 -2.74 -2.58 -14.73
CA SER A 234 -2.27 -2.67 -16.11
C SER A 234 -3.40 -2.54 -17.12
N GLU A 235 -3.10 -1.90 -18.24
CA GLU A 235 -3.89 -1.87 -19.45
C GLU A 235 -2.96 -1.91 -20.68
N PHE A 236 -3.33 -2.71 -21.67
CA PHE A 236 -2.51 -2.94 -22.86
C PHE A 236 -3.32 -2.74 -24.14
N GLN A 237 -2.71 -2.09 -25.12
CA GLN A 237 -3.23 -1.92 -26.47
C GLN A 237 -2.81 -3.08 -27.38
N THR A 238 -1.63 -3.64 -27.15
CA THR A 238 -1.07 -4.70 -27.99
C THR A 238 -0.58 -5.90 -27.18
N GLU A 239 -0.51 -7.08 -27.82
CA GLU A 239 0.13 -8.25 -27.21
C GLU A 239 1.62 -7.96 -26.91
N ALA A 240 2.30 -7.16 -27.73
CA ALA A 240 3.70 -6.82 -27.53
C ALA A 240 3.93 -6.10 -26.19
N GLU A 241 3.07 -5.13 -25.83
CA GLU A 241 3.11 -4.46 -24.52
C GLU A 241 2.91 -5.45 -23.36
N LEU A 242 1.98 -6.39 -23.51
CA LEU A 242 1.77 -7.45 -22.53
C LEU A 242 3.04 -8.29 -22.35
N ARG A 243 3.67 -8.74 -23.45
CA ARG A 243 4.94 -9.51 -23.39
C ARG A 243 6.04 -8.71 -22.71
N GLU A 244 6.10 -7.41 -22.98
CA GLU A 244 7.10 -6.53 -22.39
C GLU A 244 6.86 -6.34 -20.88
N ALA A 245 5.60 -6.24 -20.45
CA ALA A 245 5.22 -6.23 -19.04
C ALA A 245 5.57 -7.54 -18.32
N GLU A 246 5.28 -8.69 -18.96
CA GLU A 246 5.65 -10.01 -18.44
C GLU A 246 7.16 -10.13 -18.25
N ALA A 247 7.95 -9.60 -19.18
CA ALA A 247 9.40 -9.62 -19.11
C ALA A 247 9.95 -8.78 -17.93
N LEU A 248 9.38 -7.60 -17.67
CA LEU A 248 9.75 -6.76 -16.52
C LEU A 248 9.47 -7.48 -15.20
N ILE A 249 8.30 -8.11 -15.05
CA ILE A 249 7.95 -8.88 -13.84
C ILE A 249 8.90 -10.06 -13.66
N GLU A 250 9.17 -10.80 -14.74
CA GLU A 250 10.11 -11.94 -14.72
C GLU A 250 11.51 -11.52 -14.29
N GLU A 251 11.99 -10.38 -14.79
CA GLU A 251 13.29 -9.83 -14.44
C GLU A 251 13.39 -9.56 -12.93
N LYS A 252 12.38 -8.91 -12.34
CA LYS A 252 12.36 -8.61 -10.90
C LYS A 252 12.32 -9.88 -10.05
N LEU A 253 11.49 -10.85 -10.43
CA LEU A 253 11.43 -12.16 -9.75
C LEU A 253 12.78 -12.90 -9.83
N ARG A 254 13.43 -12.89 -11.01
CA ARG A 254 14.75 -13.52 -11.18
C ARG A 254 15.81 -12.85 -10.31
N ARG A 255 15.82 -11.52 -10.24
CA ARG A 255 16.74 -10.77 -9.36
C ARG A 255 16.54 -11.13 -7.90
N PHE A 256 15.29 -11.24 -7.44
CA PHE A 256 14.98 -11.71 -6.10
C PHE A 256 15.52 -13.12 -5.86
N VAL A 257 15.20 -14.08 -6.73
CA VAL A 257 15.65 -15.48 -6.58
C VAL A 257 17.17 -15.57 -6.51
N GLN A 258 17.88 -14.82 -7.36
CA GLN A 258 19.35 -14.77 -7.35
C GLN A 258 19.92 -14.18 -6.05
N ALA A 259 19.34 -13.08 -5.56
CA ALA A 259 19.76 -12.48 -4.28
C ALA A 259 19.49 -13.45 -3.11
N TYR A 260 18.31 -14.07 -3.10
CA TYR A 260 17.89 -15.02 -2.08
C TYR A 260 18.79 -16.25 -2.03
N GLN A 261 19.10 -16.86 -3.17
CA GLN A 261 19.99 -18.02 -3.23
C GLN A 261 21.40 -17.69 -2.73
N LYS A 262 21.92 -16.50 -3.07
CA LYS A 262 23.22 -16.03 -2.54
C LYS A 262 23.19 -15.86 -1.02
N SER A 263 22.13 -15.28 -0.47
CA SER A 263 21.94 -15.14 0.99
C SER A 263 21.90 -16.50 1.67
N ARG A 264 21.12 -17.46 1.14
CA ARG A 264 20.99 -18.80 1.72
C ARG A 264 22.30 -19.59 1.69
N CYS A 265 23.14 -19.39 0.68
CA CYS A 265 24.49 -19.99 0.64
C CYS A 265 25.44 -19.45 1.72
N LEU A 266 25.20 -18.25 2.27
CA LEU A 266 26.00 -17.65 3.34
C LEU A 266 25.54 -18.09 4.74
N THR A 267 24.34 -18.66 4.84
CA THR A 267 23.78 -19.26 6.05
C THR A 267 23.48 -20.74 5.78
N PRO A 268 24.49 -21.62 5.70
CA PRO A 268 24.24 -23.04 5.57
C PRO A 268 23.62 -23.55 6.88
N ASP A 269 22.37 -23.98 6.80
CA ASP A 269 21.55 -24.70 7.76
C ASP A 269 22.12 -24.83 9.19
N LEU A 270 21.60 -23.99 10.09
CA LEU A 270 21.30 -24.41 11.46
C LEU A 270 20.10 -25.36 11.39
N ALA A 271 20.34 -26.60 10.94
CA ALA A 271 19.41 -27.71 11.10
C ALA A 271 19.47 -28.25 12.53
#